data_AF-A0AA91KKY6-F1
#
_entry.id   AF-A0AA91KKY6-F1
#
_cell.length_a   1.000
_cell.length_b   1.000
_cell.length_c   1.000
_cell.angle_alpha   90.00
_cell.angle_beta   90.00
_cell.angle_gamma   90.00
#
_symmetry.space_group_name_H-M   'P 1'
#
loop_
_entity.id
_entity.type
_entity.pdbx_description
1 polymer ?
#
loop_
_entity_poly.entity_id
_entity_poly.type
_entity_poly.pdbx_seq_one_letter_code
_entity_poly.pdbx_strand_id
1 'polypeptide(L)'
;MMRINANLLWMLSTKQDHRPNPEDIVMGKKRRRMYEVILAGATEGLSGGELYDFTVERCPKAASGKIIRASMLAFSDPKVDDGNILQTISALAIAQRLRELGAASGHKRAKSKPSSQRKERRAANTASHTRLHHPPLDGEGLAVSRRH
;
A
#
# COMPACT_ATOMS: atom_id res chain seq x y z
N MET A 1 6.23 13.68 -53.93
CA MET A 1 5.59 12.66 -53.07
C MET A 1 6.39 12.53 -51.78
N MET A 2 6.00 13.22 -50.71
CA MET A 2 6.66 13.13 -49.41
C MET A 2 6.03 12.01 -48.59
N ARG A 3 6.84 11.01 -48.22
CA ARG A 3 6.44 9.90 -47.33
C ARG A 3 6.51 10.42 -45.89
N ILE A 4 5.34 10.71 -45.31
CA ILE A 4 5.23 11.01 -43.88
C ILE A 4 5.54 9.72 -43.13
N ASN A 5 6.55 9.78 -42.25
CA ASN A 5 7.06 8.64 -41.51
C ASN A 5 6.08 8.30 -40.36
N ALA A 6 5.54 7.08 -40.34
CA ALA A 6 4.50 6.65 -39.37
C ALA A 6 4.95 6.74 -37.90
N ASN A 7 6.27 6.77 -37.65
CA ASN A 7 6.83 6.98 -36.31
C ASN A 7 6.59 8.37 -35.73
N LEU A 8 6.42 9.41 -36.56
CA LEU A 8 6.13 10.75 -36.05
C LEU A 8 4.67 10.90 -35.60
N LEU A 9 3.76 10.12 -36.20
CA LEU A 9 2.34 10.15 -35.88
C LEU A 9 2.05 9.52 -34.51
N TRP A 10 2.81 8.50 -34.12
CA TRP A 10 2.70 7.88 -32.79
C TRP A 10 3.24 8.79 -31.67
N MET A 11 4.20 9.67 -31.99
CA MET A 11 4.83 10.56 -31.01
C MET A 11 4.01 11.84 -30.74
N LEU A 12 3.18 12.27 -31.69
CA LEU A 12 2.30 13.45 -31.56
C LEU A 12 0.93 13.13 -30.92
N SER A 13 0.58 11.85 -30.74
CA SER A 13 -0.66 11.40 -30.07
C SER A 13 -0.52 11.21 -28.55
N THR A 14 0.41 11.92 -27.90
CA THR A 14 0.60 11.86 -26.44
C THR A 14 0.28 13.18 -25.72
N LYS A 15 -0.21 14.18 -26.46
CA LYS A 15 -0.80 15.41 -25.88
C LYS A 15 -2.32 15.29 -25.74
N GLN A 16 -2.79 14.21 -25.14
CA GLN A 16 -4.02 14.32 -24.38
C GLN A 16 -3.64 14.75 -22.98
N ASP A 17 -4.28 15.80 -22.48
CA ASP A 17 -4.31 16.14 -21.06
C ASP A 17 -4.70 14.90 -20.27
N HIS A 18 -3.68 14.17 -19.81
CA HIS A 18 -3.83 13.03 -18.93
C HIS A 18 -4.19 13.60 -17.57
N ARG A 19 -5.46 14.02 -17.41
CA ARG A 19 -6.04 14.22 -16.10
C ARG A 19 -5.79 12.91 -15.34
N PRO A 20 -5.02 12.93 -14.25
CA PRO A 20 -4.83 11.71 -13.46
C PRO A 20 -6.22 11.28 -12.98
N ASN A 21 -6.63 10.06 -13.32
CA ASN A 21 -7.84 9.48 -12.75
C ASN A 21 -7.68 9.58 -11.21
N PRO A 22 -8.64 10.05 -10.41
CA PRO A 22 -8.50 10.10 -8.95
C PRO A 22 -8.03 8.76 -8.35
N GLU A 23 -8.37 7.65 -8.99
CA GLU A 23 -7.89 6.31 -8.67
C GLU A 23 -6.36 6.16 -8.86
N ASP A 24 -5.78 6.81 -9.87
CA ASP A 24 -4.33 6.83 -10.14
C ASP A 24 -3.53 7.58 -9.07
N ILE A 25 -4.13 8.57 -8.40
CA ILE A 25 -3.45 9.38 -7.38
C ILE A 25 -3.31 8.59 -6.07
N VAL A 26 -4.29 7.74 -5.77
CA VAL A 26 -4.24 6.77 -4.66
C VAL A 26 -3.33 5.57 -5.01
N MET A 27 -3.14 5.31 -6.30
CA MET A 27 -2.44 4.16 -6.85
C MET A 27 -0.94 4.43 -7.09
N GLY A 28 -0.09 3.74 -6.35
CA GLY A 28 1.34 3.74 -6.67
C GLY A 28 1.60 3.18 -8.07
N LYS A 29 2.34 3.91 -8.92
CA LYS A 29 2.72 3.54 -10.31
C LYS A 29 3.13 2.07 -10.49
N LYS A 30 3.79 1.49 -9.50
CA LYS A 30 4.23 0.08 -9.50
C LYS A 30 3.07 -0.91 -9.40
N ARG A 31 2.05 -0.61 -8.60
CA ARG A 31 0.85 -1.45 -8.45
C ARG A 31 0.02 -1.39 -9.73
N ARG A 32 -0.14 -0.20 -10.29
CA ARG A 32 -0.82 0.00 -11.58
C ARG A 32 -0.16 -0.80 -12.70
N ARG A 33 1.16 -0.68 -12.86
CA ARG A 33 1.90 -1.47 -13.86
C ARG A 33 1.71 -2.98 -13.68
N MET A 34 1.68 -3.46 -12.44
CA MET A 34 1.47 -4.88 -12.17
C MET A 34 0.06 -5.33 -12.53
N TYR A 35 -0.94 -4.49 -12.24
CA TYR A 35 -2.32 -4.70 -12.68
C TYR A 35 -2.40 -4.78 -14.21
N GLU A 36 -1.82 -3.81 -14.91
CA GLU A 36 -1.84 -3.77 -16.39
C GLU A 36 -1.19 -5.01 -17.00
N VAL A 37 -0.09 -5.50 -16.44
CA VAL A 37 0.58 -6.73 -16.88
C VAL A 37 -0.30 -7.96 -16.64
N ILE A 38 -0.90 -8.09 -15.45
CA ILE A 38 -1.77 -9.23 -15.13
C ILE A 38 -3.00 -9.23 -16.06
N LEU A 39 -3.59 -8.06 -16.29
CA LEU A 39 -4.73 -7.92 -17.18
C LEU A 39 -4.36 -8.29 -18.61
N ALA A 40 -3.25 -7.74 -19.13
CA ALA A 40 -2.77 -8.05 -20.48
C ALA A 40 -2.52 -9.56 -20.67
N GLY A 41 -1.84 -10.21 -19.73
CA GLY A 41 -1.59 -11.66 -19.81
C GLY A 41 -2.88 -12.47 -19.77
N ALA A 42 -3.85 -12.08 -18.96
CA ALA A 42 -5.15 -12.74 -18.92
C ALA A 42 -5.96 -12.52 -20.21
N THR A 43 -5.89 -11.32 -20.81
CA THR A 43 -6.49 -11.02 -22.12
C THR A 43 -5.82 -11.81 -23.25
N GLU A 44 -4.52 -12.08 -23.16
CA GLU A 44 -3.79 -12.96 -24.08
C GLU A 44 -4.13 -14.45 -23.89
N GLY A 45 -4.96 -14.79 -22.89
CA GLY A 45 -5.40 -16.16 -22.61
C GLY A 45 -4.47 -16.95 -21.69
N LEU A 46 -3.45 -16.31 -21.10
CA LEU A 46 -2.56 -16.96 -20.13
C LEU A 46 -3.30 -17.20 -18.82
N SER A 47 -3.04 -18.35 -18.20
CA SER A 47 -3.70 -18.74 -16.94
C SER A 47 -2.75 -19.41 -15.96
N GLY A 48 -3.15 -19.49 -14.69
CA GLY A 48 -2.44 -20.25 -13.66
C GLY A 48 -0.96 -19.89 -13.53
N GLY A 49 -0.09 -20.89 -13.76
CA GLY A 49 1.37 -20.74 -13.68
C GLY A 49 1.95 -19.87 -14.79
N GLU A 50 1.43 -19.98 -16.01
CA GLU A 50 1.92 -19.21 -17.16
C GLU A 50 1.68 -17.71 -16.97
N LEU A 51 0.50 -17.35 -16.45
CA LEU A 51 0.18 -15.97 -16.11
C LEU A 51 1.08 -15.43 -14.98
N TYR A 52 1.43 -16.28 -14.01
CA TYR A 52 2.37 -15.92 -12.95
C TYR A 52 3.77 -15.67 -13.51
N ASP A 53 4.29 -16.57 -14.34
CA ASP A 53 5.62 -16.47 -14.93
C ASP A 53 5.72 -15.23 -15.82
N PHE A 54 4.73 -14.99 -16.68
CA PHE A 54 4.60 -13.77 -17.46
C PHE A 54 4.64 -12.51 -16.58
N THR A 55 3.91 -12.53 -15.47
CA THR A 55 3.87 -11.40 -14.53
C THR A 55 5.23 -11.16 -13.88
N VAL A 56 5.94 -12.21 -13.46
CA VAL A 56 7.24 -12.11 -12.80
C VAL A 56 8.32 -11.65 -13.78
N GLU A 57 8.29 -12.15 -15.02
CA GLU A 57 9.21 -11.75 -16.08
C GLU A 57 9.10 -10.24 -16.38
N ARG A 58 7.88 -9.74 -16.53
CA ARG A 58 7.61 -8.31 -16.79
C ARG A 58 7.79 -7.44 -15.55
N CYS A 59 7.57 -8.00 -14.36
CA CYS A 59 7.69 -7.32 -13.08
C CYS A 59 8.57 -8.11 -12.10
N PRO A 60 9.92 -7.96 -12.14
CA PRO A 60 10.85 -8.75 -11.32
C PRO A 60 10.76 -8.50 -9.79
N LYS A 61 9.86 -7.61 -9.35
CA LYS A 61 9.55 -7.35 -7.94
C LYS A 61 8.12 -7.78 -7.58
N ALA A 62 7.50 -8.64 -8.39
CA ALA A 62 6.20 -9.25 -8.13
C ALA A 62 6.32 -10.22 -6.95
N ALA A 63 5.87 -9.76 -5.79
CA ALA A 63 5.70 -10.61 -4.62
C ALA A 63 4.23 -11.03 -4.55
N SER A 64 3.93 -12.19 -3.96
CA SER A 64 2.56 -12.72 -3.87
C SER A 64 1.55 -11.69 -3.35
N GLY A 65 1.86 -10.99 -2.23
CA GLY A 65 0.99 -9.93 -1.71
C GLY A 65 0.87 -8.65 -2.58
N LYS A 66 1.70 -8.49 -3.61
CA LYS A 66 1.52 -7.43 -4.62
C LYS A 66 0.64 -7.91 -5.78
N ILE A 67 0.81 -9.17 -6.18
CA ILE A 67 -0.03 -9.81 -7.19
C ILE A 67 -1.48 -9.82 -6.68
N ILE A 68 -1.71 -10.30 -5.45
CA ILE A 68 -3.06 -10.30 -4.84
C ILE A 68 -3.68 -8.90 -4.84
N ARG A 69 -2.92 -7.86 -4.44
CA ARG A 69 -3.42 -6.48 -4.42
C ARG A 69 -3.67 -5.90 -5.82
N ALA A 70 -2.94 -6.36 -6.82
CA ALA A 70 -3.18 -5.98 -8.21
C ALA A 70 -4.41 -6.71 -8.77
N SER A 71 -4.61 -7.99 -8.44
CA SER A 71 -5.82 -8.75 -8.77
C SER A 71 -7.07 -8.13 -8.16
N MET A 72 -7.01 -7.73 -6.89
CA MET A 72 -8.13 -7.01 -6.23
C MET A 72 -8.52 -5.72 -6.94
N LEU A 73 -7.56 -5.08 -7.60
CA LEU A 73 -7.83 -3.89 -8.37
C LEU A 73 -8.67 -4.22 -9.61
N ALA A 74 -8.36 -5.32 -10.29
CA ALA A 74 -9.14 -5.76 -11.45
C ALA A 74 -10.61 -5.98 -11.09
N PHE A 75 -10.91 -6.47 -9.87
CA PHE A 75 -12.30 -6.61 -9.39
C PHE A 75 -13.01 -5.29 -9.07
N SER A 76 -12.24 -4.23 -8.84
CA SER A 76 -12.79 -2.90 -8.54
C SER A 76 -12.86 -2.01 -9.77
N ASP A 77 -12.18 -2.38 -10.87
CA ASP A 77 -12.16 -1.62 -12.11
C ASP A 77 -13.41 -1.95 -12.94
N PRO A 78 -14.36 -1.02 -13.10
CA PRO A 78 -15.57 -1.25 -13.88
C PRO A 78 -15.30 -1.46 -15.38
N LYS A 79 -14.07 -1.20 -15.85
CA LYS A 79 -13.68 -1.44 -17.25
C LYS A 79 -13.33 -2.89 -17.53
N VAL A 80 -13.16 -3.71 -16.50
CA VAL A 80 -12.90 -5.15 -16.63
C VAL A 80 -14.19 -5.89 -16.34
N ASP A 81 -14.98 -6.14 -17.39
CA ASP A 81 -16.29 -6.79 -17.31
C ASP A 81 -16.29 -8.25 -17.79
N ASP A 82 -15.23 -8.68 -18.49
CA ASP A 82 -15.09 -10.04 -18.98
C ASP A 82 -14.93 -11.05 -17.82
N GLY A 83 -15.95 -11.88 -17.65
CA GLY A 83 -16.00 -12.91 -16.61
C GLY A 83 -14.88 -13.93 -16.70
N ASN A 84 -14.41 -14.30 -17.90
CA ASN A 84 -13.32 -15.27 -18.07
C ASN A 84 -11.99 -14.68 -17.61
N ILE A 85 -11.75 -13.41 -17.95
CA ILE A 85 -10.57 -12.67 -17.49
C ILE A 85 -10.60 -12.54 -15.97
N LEU A 86 -11.74 -12.13 -15.39
CA LEU A 86 -11.89 -12.00 -13.94
C LEU A 86 -11.72 -13.34 -13.21
N GLN A 87 -12.25 -14.44 -13.76
CA GLN A 87 -12.03 -15.78 -13.20
C GLN A 87 -10.55 -16.16 -13.21
N THR A 88 -9.85 -15.89 -14.30
CA THR A 88 -8.42 -16.19 -14.45
C THR A 88 -7.58 -15.40 -13.44
N ILE A 89 -7.86 -14.10 -13.30
CA ILE A 89 -7.20 -13.23 -12.33
C ILE A 89 -7.51 -13.67 -10.89
N SER A 90 -8.73 -14.14 -10.63
CA SER A 90 -9.14 -14.69 -9.33
C SER A 90 -8.42 -15.98 -8.97
N ALA A 91 -8.34 -16.92 -9.91
CA ALA A 91 -7.61 -18.17 -9.73
C ALA A 91 -6.14 -17.90 -9.40
N LEU A 92 -5.50 -16.95 -10.08
CA LEU A 92 -4.14 -16.51 -9.78
C LEU A 92 -4.02 -15.94 -8.36
N ALA A 93 -4.94 -15.06 -7.94
CA ALA A 93 -4.92 -14.44 -6.62
C ALA A 93 -5.04 -15.47 -5.49
N ILE A 94 -5.96 -16.43 -5.64
CA ILE A 94 -6.16 -17.52 -4.69
C ILE A 94 -4.91 -18.40 -4.61
N ALA A 95 -4.34 -18.79 -5.76
CA ALA A 95 -3.12 -19.59 -5.80
C ALA A 95 -1.94 -18.89 -5.10
N GLN A 96 -1.80 -17.58 -5.29
CA GLN A 96 -0.78 -16.78 -4.60
C GLN A 96 -1.05 -16.67 -3.11
N ARG A 97 -2.31 -16.58 -2.68
CA ARG A 97 -2.66 -16.55 -1.26
C ARG A 97 -2.34 -17.87 -0.58
N LEU A 98 -2.65 -19.00 -1.23
CA LEU A 98 -2.29 -20.33 -0.73
C LEU A 98 -0.76 -20.51 -0.63
N ARG A 99 -0.01 -20.01 -1.63
CA ARG A 99 1.46 -20.00 -1.59
C ARG A 99 2.01 -19.14 -0.44
N GLU A 100 1.43 -17.97 -0.20
CA GLU A 100 1.81 -17.08 0.91
C GLU A 100 1.56 -17.74 2.28
N LEU A 101 0.40 -18.40 2.44
CA LEU A 101 0.06 -19.14 3.66
C LEU A 101 0.95 -20.37 3.88
N GLY A 102 1.24 -21.12 2.82
CA GLY A 102 2.17 -22.25 2.86
C GLY A 102 3.61 -21.83 3.20
N ALA A 103 4.07 -20.67 2.69
CA ALA A 103 5.37 -20.11 3.03
C ALA A 103 5.44 -19.55 4.46
N ALA A 104 4.31 -19.13 5.04
CA ALA A 104 4.24 -18.64 6.42
C ALA A 104 4.29 -19.76 7.47
N SER A 105 4.00 -21.01 7.08
CA SER A 105 4.15 -22.21 7.93
C SER A 105 5.62 -22.51 8.28
N GLY A 106 6.57 -22.02 7.47
CA GLY A 106 7.99 -22.01 7.79
C GLY A 106 8.41 -20.70 8.47
N HIS A 107 8.45 -20.70 9.80
CA HIS A 107 9.07 -19.68 10.68
C HIS A 107 9.90 -18.59 9.97
N LYS A 108 9.33 -17.40 9.74
CA LYS A 108 10.11 -16.15 9.68
C LYS A 108 9.50 -15.09 10.59
N ARG A 109 10.07 -15.04 11.79
CA ARG A 109 9.96 -13.97 12.79
C ARG A 109 10.06 -12.58 12.14
N ALA A 110 9.29 -11.68 12.71
CA ALA A 110 9.11 -10.27 12.39
C ALA A 110 10.39 -9.52 11.93
N LYS A 111 10.22 -8.69 10.90
CA LYS A 111 10.90 -7.40 10.81
C LYS A 111 9.85 -6.30 10.85
N SER A 112 9.28 -6.06 12.03
CA SER A 112 8.75 -4.75 12.39
C SER A 112 9.93 -3.77 12.29
N LYS A 113 9.86 -2.82 11.36
CA LYS A 113 10.75 -1.66 11.42
C LYS A 113 10.26 -0.79 12.59
N PRO A 114 11.11 -0.43 13.56
CA PRO A 114 10.71 0.51 14.60
C PRO A 114 10.47 1.87 13.96
N SER A 115 9.26 2.40 14.14
CA SER A 115 8.89 3.77 13.82
C SER A 115 9.57 4.70 14.83
N SER A 116 10.78 5.16 14.51
CA SER A 116 11.46 6.18 15.30
C SER A 116 11.27 7.56 14.66
N GLN A 117 10.73 8.47 15.48
CA GLN A 117 10.89 9.93 15.43
C GLN A 117 10.26 10.70 14.26
N ARG A 118 8.94 10.84 14.34
CA ARG A 118 8.24 12.05 13.86
C ARG A 118 8.56 13.21 14.81
N LYS A 119 9.74 13.81 14.60
CA LYS A 119 10.10 15.23 14.76
C LYS A 119 9.03 16.09 15.47
N GLU A 120 9.04 16.06 16.80
CA GLU A 120 8.31 17.00 17.65
C GLU A 120 9.04 18.34 17.63
N ARG A 121 8.78 19.12 16.58
CA ARG A 121 9.07 20.56 16.53
C ARG A 121 7.73 21.27 16.47
N ARG A 122 7.30 21.80 17.62
CA ARG A 122 6.51 23.05 17.73
C ARG A 122 6.33 23.38 19.21
N ALA A 123 7.27 24.17 19.71
CA ALA A 123 7.04 25.05 20.84
C ALA A 123 6.14 26.23 20.40
N ALA A 124 5.43 26.77 21.40
CA ALA A 124 4.78 28.07 21.49
C ALA A 124 3.29 28.21 21.08
N ASN A 125 2.58 28.86 22.00
CA ASN A 125 1.20 29.40 21.97
C ASN A 125 0.06 28.39 22.23
N THR A 126 -0.83 28.55 23.22
CA THR A 126 -1.26 29.74 23.96
C THR A 126 -2.02 29.32 25.23
N ALA A 127 -2.02 30.19 26.25
CA ALA A 127 -2.83 30.17 27.47
C ALA A 127 -4.31 29.75 27.22
N SER A 128 -5.04 29.12 28.15
CA SER A 128 -5.38 29.58 29.50
C SER A 128 -6.28 28.51 30.16
N HIS A 129 -6.12 28.14 31.43
CA HIS A 129 -7.23 28.05 32.41
C HIS A 129 -6.77 27.53 33.80
N THR A 130 -6.62 28.47 34.73
CA THR A 130 -7.20 28.52 36.08
C THR A 130 -7.17 27.33 37.06
N ARG A 131 -6.79 27.66 38.31
CA ARG A 131 -7.26 27.13 39.63
C ARG A 131 -6.66 25.78 40.08
N LEU A 132 -6.12 25.56 41.29
CA LEU A 132 -6.18 26.23 42.60
C LEU A 132 -4.86 26.04 43.36
N HIS A 133 -4.47 27.08 44.09
CA HIS A 133 -3.41 27.09 45.09
C HIS A 133 -3.95 26.48 46.40
N HIS A 134 -3.36 25.37 46.88
CA HIS A 134 -3.47 24.92 48.27
C HIS A 134 -2.05 24.64 48.79
N PRO A 135 -1.67 25.15 49.97
CA PRO A 135 -0.42 24.76 50.61
C PRO A 135 -0.60 23.41 51.34
N PRO A 136 0.43 22.55 51.39
CA PRO A 136 0.41 21.35 52.21
C PRO A 136 0.60 21.73 53.69
N LEU A 137 -0.32 21.30 54.55
CA LEU A 137 -0.21 21.38 56.01
C LEU A 137 -0.26 19.96 56.57
N ASP A 138 0.87 19.25 56.50
CA ASP A 138 1.02 17.98 57.22
C ASP A 138 2.21 18.12 58.16
N GLY A 139 1.88 18.42 59.42
CA GLY A 139 2.79 18.44 60.55
C GLY A 139 2.96 17.04 61.13
N GLU A 140 4.20 16.57 61.09
CA GLU A 140 4.75 15.42 61.83
C GLU A 140 6.24 15.80 62.02
N GLY A 141 6.89 15.86 63.17
CA GLY A 141 6.57 15.66 64.57
C GLY A 141 7.88 15.94 65.32
N LEU A 142 7.83 16.56 66.50
CA LEU A 142 8.94 16.46 67.46
C LEU A 142 8.38 16.42 68.88
N ALA A 143 8.74 15.34 69.55
CA ALA A 143 8.29 14.92 70.86
C ALA A 143 8.67 15.90 71.97
N VAL A 144 7.79 16.07 72.97
CA VAL A 144 8.16 15.97 74.40
C VAL A 144 6.95 15.44 75.17
N SER A 145 7.03 14.16 75.56
CA SER A 145 6.17 13.58 76.59
C SER A 145 6.98 13.41 77.87
N ARG A 146 6.56 14.16 78.90
CA ARG A 146 6.48 13.87 80.35
C ARG A 146 7.65 13.14 81.03
N ARG A 147 8.03 13.66 82.21
CA ARG A 147 7.76 12.98 83.50
C ARG A 147 8.09 13.87 84.71
N HIS A 148 7.15 13.87 85.65
CA HIS A 148 7.20 14.11 87.12
C HIS A 148 7.93 15.33 87.67
#